data_AF-A0A0F9L9P6-F1
#
_entry.id   AF-A0A0F9L9P6-F1
#
_cell.length_a   1.000
_cell.length_b   1.000
_cell.length_c   1.000
_cell.angle_alpha   90.00
_cell.angle_beta   90.00
_cell.angle_gamma   90.00
#
_symmetry.space_group_name_H-M   'P 1'
#
loop_
_entity.id
_entity.type
_entity.pdbx_description
1 polymer ?
#
loop_
_entity_poly.entity_id
_entity_poly.type
_entity_poly.pdbx_seq_one_letter_code
_entity_poly.pdbx_strand_id
1 'polypeptide(L)'
;MPMEWTPDENQPAALDVPYVDDLRKADGWQGHSTQKSYETLKSEVTEAISKLGGTVHGIQRGEFTINKIKRPGVIIRYSLEGPDGQMAHGRFDMAGPPFKKVTHAGSHTATYREQTRARREKSVVVGLYNVIASLRAQWVLKQLNPAYAPLMPWLLADGDHTITERFTMAGLGQIQLPEPREGGEDALTGEFKEVE
;
A
#
# COMPACT_ATOMS: atom_id res chain seq x y z
N MET A 1 -6.46 -23.44 -22.56
CA MET A 1 -6.11 -22.24 -23.35
C MET A 1 -5.76 -21.15 -22.34
N PRO A 2 -4.57 -20.54 -22.38
CA PRO A 2 -4.23 -19.48 -21.44
C PRO A 2 -5.05 -18.23 -21.81
N MET A 3 -5.79 -17.68 -20.84
CA MET A 3 -6.45 -16.39 -21.01
C MET A 3 -5.38 -15.29 -21.15
N GLU A 4 -5.35 -14.65 -22.31
CA GLU A 4 -4.55 -13.46 -22.56
C GLU A 4 -5.28 -12.26 -21.93
N TRP A 5 -4.74 -11.74 -20.83
CA TRP A 5 -5.28 -10.56 -20.16
C TRP A 5 -4.97 -9.32 -21.00
N THR A 6 -6.01 -8.72 -21.59
CA THR A 6 -5.93 -7.41 -22.25
C THR A 6 -6.28 -6.34 -21.21
N PRO A 7 -5.42 -5.35 -20.94
CA PRO A 7 -5.76 -4.25 -20.05
C PRO A 7 -6.94 -3.49 -20.64
N ASP A 8 -7.93 -3.21 -19.79
CA ASP A 8 -9.10 -2.39 -20.11
C ASP A 8 -8.63 -0.97 -20.48
N GLU A 9 -9.05 -0.44 -21.64
CA GLU A 9 -8.58 0.84 -22.21
C GLU A 9 -8.89 2.05 -21.32
N ASN A 10 -9.78 1.88 -20.34
CA ASN A 10 -10.15 2.89 -19.35
C ASN A 10 -9.34 2.85 -18.04
N GLN A 11 -8.34 1.97 -17.92
CA GLN A 11 -7.44 2.00 -16.76
C GLN A 11 -6.47 3.18 -16.88
N PRO A 12 -6.32 4.02 -15.83
CA PRO A 12 -5.34 5.10 -15.86
C PRO A 12 -3.97 4.52 -16.18
N ALA A 13 -3.27 5.16 -17.13
CA ALA A 13 -1.93 4.78 -17.53
C ALA A 13 -1.09 4.55 -16.28
N ALA A 14 -0.55 3.35 -16.15
CA ALA A 14 0.16 2.95 -14.95
C ALA A 14 1.30 3.96 -14.66
N LEU A 15 1.33 4.45 -13.42
CA LEU A 15 2.29 5.45 -12.96
C LEU A 15 3.73 5.01 -13.33
N ASP A 16 4.45 5.89 -14.04
CA ASP A 16 5.85 5.66 -14.38
C ASP A 16 6.68 5.73 -13.09
N VAL A 17 7.07 4.57 -12.58
CA VAL A 17 7.87 4.44 -11.34
C VAL A 17 9.34 4.33 -11.72
N PRO A 18 10.21 5.27 -11.29
CA PRO A 18 11.63 5.19 -11.59
C PRO A 18 12.26 3.92 -11.00
N TYR A 19 13.35 3.46 -11.64
CA TYR A 19 14.12 2.35 -11.10
C TYR A 19 14.75 2.71 -9.75
N VAL A 20 14.81 1.75 -8.82
CA VAL A 20 15.41 1.92 -7.48
C VAL A 20 16.87 2.38 -7.51
N ASP A 21 17.55 2.10 -8.61
CA ASP A 21 18.92 2.49 -8.88
C ASP A 21 19.04 4.00 -9.20
N ASP A 22 17.97 4.59 -9.75
CA ASP A 22 17.93 5.98 -10.21
C ASP A 22 17.08 6.91 -9.32
N LEU A 23 16.45 6.38 -8.26
CA LEU A 23 15.57 7.16 -7.38
C LEU A 23 16.29 8.34 -6.73
N ARG A 24 15.67 9.51 -6.83
CA ARG A 24 16.11 10.77 -6.23
C ARG A 24 15.03 11.30 -5.28
N LYS A 25 15.44 12.20 -4.38
CA LYS A 25 14.50 12.93 -3.51
C LYS A 25 13.43 13.69 -4.32
N ALA A 26 13.78 14.20 -5.50
CA ALA A 26 12.89 14.97 -6.37
C ALA A 26 11.73 14.12 -6.94
N ASP A 27 11.88 12.79 -6.99
CA ASP A 27 10.87 11.90 -7.56
C ASP A 27 9.70 11.63 -6.59
N GLY A 28 9.69 12.26 -5.41
CA GLY A 28 8.64 12.10 -4.40
C GLY A 28 8.71 10.80 -3.59
N TRP A 29 9.59 9.86 -3.98
CA TRP A 29 9.78 8.58 -3.29
C TRP A 29 10.57 8.76 -2.00
N GLN A 30 9.88 8.51 -0.88
CA GLN A 30 10.50 8.47 0.43
C GLN A 30 11.39 7.22 0.53
N GLY A 31 12.50 7.32 1.25
CA GLY A 31 13.39 6.18 1.48
C GLY A 31 14.40 5.85 0.37
N HIS A 32 14.55 6.67 -0.68
CA HIS A 32 15.59 6.48 -1.71
C HIS A 32 17.02 6.34 -1.13
N SER A 33 17.27 6.98 0.01
CA SER A 33 18.54 6.97 0.75
C SER A 33 18.48 6.22 2.09
N THR A 34 17.41 5.46 2.35
CA THR A 34 17.28 4.75 3.63
C THR A 34 18.38 3.70 3.79
N GLN A 35 18.96 3.64 4.99
CA GLN A 35 19.91 2.61 5.41
C GLN A 35 19.27 1.58 6.36
N LYS A 36 17.96 1.70 6.60
CA LYS A 36 17.25 0.80 7.51
C LYS A 36 17.15 -0.60 6.91
N SER A 37 17.30 -1.60 7.77
CA SER A 37 17.10 -2.99 7.38
C SER A 37 15.61 -3.30 7.16
N TYR A 38 15.33 -4.36 6.41
CA TYR A 38 13.96 -4.87 6.26
C TYR A 38 13.30 -5.19 7.59
N GLU A 39 14.00 -5.82 8.54
CA GLU A 39 13.42 -6.17 9.84
C GLU A 39 13.08 -4.92 10.68
N THR A 40 13.93 -3.88 10.60
CA THR A 40 13.64 -2.58 11.23
C THR A 40 12.37 -1.97 10.64
N LEU A 41 12.25 -1.93 9.31
CA LEU A 41 11.06 -1.38 8.66
C LEU A 41 9.82 -2.21 8.90
N LYS A 42 9.94 -3.54 8.95
CA LYS A 42 8.86 -4.46 9.31
C LYS A 42 8.31 -4.15 10.70
N SER A 43 9.19 -3.94 11.69
CA SER A 43 8.81 -3.54 13.04
C SER A 43 8.09 -2.18 13.04
N GLU A 44 8.64 -1.19 12.32
CA GLU A 44 8.03 0.15 12.21
C GLU A 44 6.66 0.14 11.52
N VAL A 45 6.45 -0.73 10.51
CA VAL A 45 5.13 -0.93 9.89
C VAL A 45 4.15 -1.50 10.91
N THR A 46 4.55 -2.54 11.65
CA THR A 46 3.69 -3.12 12.70
C THR A 46 3.30 -2.08 13.74
N GLU A 47 4.26 -1.31 14.25
CA GLU A 47 4.00 -0.25 15.21
C GLU A 47 3.06 0.82 14.64
N ALA A 48 3.28 1.25 13.38
CA ALA A 48 2.45 2.25 12.74
C ALA A 48 1.00 1.77 12.54
N ILE A 49 0.79 0.51 12.14
CA ILE A 49 -0.55 -0.07 12.01
C ILE A 49 -1.23 -0.18 13.38
N SER A 50 -0.50 -0.59 14.42
CA SER A 50 -1.03 -0.65 15.79
C SER A 50 -1.45 0.71 16.34
N LYS A 51 -0.70 1.78 16.06
CA LYS A 51 -1.13 3.15 16.40
C LYS A 51 -2.43 3.55 15.73
N LEU A 52 -2.69 3.03 14.53
CA LEU A 52 -3.94 3.28 13.81
C LEU A 52 -5.10 2.38 14.27
N GLY A 53 -4.88 1.47 15.21
CA GLY A 53 -5.87 0.55 15.77
C GLY A 53 -5.86 -0.86 15.17
N GLY A 54 -4.86 -1.19 14.34
CA GLY A 54 -4.77 -2.49 13.69
C GLY A 54 -3.81 -3.48 14.34
N THR A 55 -4.11 -4.77 14.20
CA THR A 55 -3.21 -5.87 14.61
C THR A 55 -2.63 -6.55 13.38
N VAL A 56 -1.31 -6.53 13.22
CA VAL A 56 -0.63 -7.19 12.10
C VAL A 56 -0.50 -8.69 12.36
N HIS A 57 -0.97 -9.52 11.43
CA HIS A 57 -0.87 -10.98 11.51
C HIS A 57 0.31 -11.53 10.72
N GLY A 58 0.74 -10.83 9.67
CA GLY A 58 1.83 -11.31 8.83
C GLY A 58 2.30 -10.29 7.80
N ILE A 59 3.59 -10.35 7.50
CA ILE A 59 4.24 -9.59 6.43
C ILE A 59 5.00 -10.60 5.57
N GLN A 60 4.48 -10.84 4.37
CA GLN A 60 4.99 -11.85 3.45
C GLN A 60 5.65 -11.20 2.24
N ARG A 61 6.89 -11.61 1.93
CA ARG A 61 7.58 -11.17 0.71
C ARG A 61 6.99 -11.86 -0.52
N GLY A 62 6.92 -11.12 -1.63
CA GLY A 62 6.40 -11.62 -2.90
C GLY A 62 6.97 -10.89 -4.10
N GLU A 63 6.41 -11.19 -5.26
CA GLU A 63 6.66 -10.47 -6.51
C GLU A 63 5.34 -10.12 -7.16
N PHE A 64 5.22 -8.87 -7.60
CA PHE A 64 4.10 -8.36 -8.36
C PHE A 64 4.51 -8.22 -9.81
N THR A 65 3.59 -8.49 -10.75
CA THR A 65 3.81 -8.20 -12.16
C THR A 65 2.95 -7.00 -12.54
N ILE A 66 3.59 -5.85 -12.76
CA ILE A 66 2.93 -4.58 -13.11
C ILE A 66 3.53 -4.13 -14.44
N ASN A 67 2.70 -3.88 -15.46
CA ASN A 67 3.13 -3.54 -16.83
C ASN A 67 4.16 -4.51 -17.42
N LYS A 68 3.99 -5.82 -17.21
CA LYS A 68 4.95 -6.87 -17.64
C LYS A 68 6.33 -6.77 -16.96
N ILE A 69 6.51 -5.89 -15.96
CA ILE A 69 7.72 -5.77 -15.15
C ILE A 69 7.49 -6.47 -13.81
N LYS A 70 8.39 -7.39 -13.46
CA LYS A 70 8.41 -8.03 -12.14
C LYS A 70 8.99 -7.06 -11.11
N ARG A 71 8.22 -6.78 -10.07
CA ARG A 71 8.58 -5.89 -8.97
C ARG A 71 8.54 -6.66 -7.65
N PRO A 72 9.60 -6.70 -6.86
CA PRO A 72 9.56 -7.36 -5.57
C PRO A 72 8.76 -6.49 -4.59
N GLY A 73 8.07 -7.13 -3.65
CA GLY A 73 7.16 -6.42 -2.76
C GLY A 73 6.82 -7.21 -1.51
N VAL A 74 5.85 -6.70 -0.76
CA VAL A 74 5.26 -7.40 0.39
C VAL A 74 3.74 -7.32 0.39
N ILE A 75 3.13 -8.33 0.99
CA ILE A 75 1.74 -8.34 1.41
C ILE A 75 1.72 -8.24 2.94
N ILE A 76 1.02 -7.25 3.47
CA ILE A 76 0.83 -7.06 4.92
C ILE A 76 -0.62 -7.39 5.23
N ARG A 77 -0.85 -8.36 6.12
CA ARG A 77 -2.19 -8.74 6.59
C ARG A 77 -2.41 -8.22 8.00
N TYR A 78 -3.54 -7.59 8.24
CA TYR A 78 -3.91 -7.06 9.55
C TYR A 78 -5.40 -7.27 9.83
N SER A 79 -5.82 -6.96 11.05
CA SER A 79 -7.23 -6.87 11.43
C SER A 79 -7.51 -5.61 12.24
N LEU A 80 -8.78 -5.21 12.27
CA LEU A 80 -9.35 -4.19 13.14
C LEU A 80 -10.46 -4.83 13.96
N GLU A 81 -10.51 -4.49 15.25
CA GLU A 81 -11.62 -4.85 16.12
C GLU A 81 -12.67 -3.74 16.08
N GLY A 82 -13.89 -4.10 15.70
CA GLY A 82 -15.05 -3.22 15.69
C GLY A 82 -15.61 -2.97 17.09
N PRO A 83 -16.51 -1.98 17.26
CA PRO A 83 -17.15 -1.69 18.54
C PRO A 83 -17.98 -2.86 19.11
N ASP A 84 -18.42 -3.77 18.25
CA ASP A 84 -19.18 -4.97 18.58
C ASP A 84 -18.29 -6.21 18.80
N GLY A 85 -16.96 -6.03 18.81
CA GLY A 85 -15.98 -7.11 18.93
C GLY A 85 -15.80 -7.94 17.65
N GLN A 86 -16.42 -7.55 16.53
CA GLN A 86 -16.18 -8.22 15.25
C GLN A 86 -14.82 -7.84 14.68
N MET A 87 -14.11 -8.83 14.13
CA MET A 87 -12.81 -8.64 13.51
C MET A 87 -12.96 -8.40 12.01
N ALA A 88 -12.63 -7.21 11.55
CA ALA A 88 -12.52 -6.90 10.14
C ALA A 88 -11.09 -7.16 9.66
N HIS A 89 -10.91 -7.93 8.59
CA HIS A 89 -9.59 -8.25 8.04
C HIS A 89 -9.19 -7.27 6.95
N GLY A 90 -7.91 -6.90 6.89
CA GLY A 90 -7.36 -6.03 5.87
C GLY A 90 -6.07 -6.56 5.26
N ARG A 91 -5.78 -6.07 4.06
CA ARG A 91 -4.59 -6.44 3.27
C ARG A 91 -3.99 -5.21 2.60
N PHE A 92 -2.71 -4.99 2.83
CA PHE A 92 -1.93 -3.97 2.14
C PHE A 92 -0.94 -4.65 1.18
N ASP A 93 -1.15 -4.44 -0.11
CA ASP A 93 -0.27 -4.95 -1.16
C ASP A 93 0.69 -3.85 -1.60
N MET A 94 1.99 -4.10 -1.46
CA MET A 94 3.03 -3.12 -1.75
C MET A 94 4.03 -3.69 -2.75
N ALA A 95 4.10 -3.08 -3.92
CA ALA A 95 5.16 -3.31 -4.88
C ALA A 95 6.28 -2.27 -4.71
N GLY A 96 7.50 -2.72 -4.44
CA GLY A 96 8.68 -1.85 -4.43
C GLY A 96 9.01 -1.34 -5.85
N PRO A 97 9.84 -0.31 -5.99
CA PRO A 97 10.25 0.22 -7.30
C PRO A 97 10.95 -0.85 -8.17
N PRO A 98 10.83 -0.81 -9.50
CA PRO A 98 11.56 -1.76 -10.34
C PRO A 98 13.07 -1.58 -10.16
N PHE A 99 13.88 -2.60 -10.48
CA PHE A 99 15.34 -2.49 -10.46
C PHE A 99 15.94 -2.92 -11.80
N LYS A 100 17.06 -2.32 -12.19
CA LYS A 100 17.71 -2.65 -13.46
C LYS A 100 18.31 -4.04 -13.38
N LYS A 101 18.21 -4.82 -14.45
CA LYS A 101 18.91 -6.11 -14.54
C LYS A 101 20.43 -5.86 -14.49
N VAL A 102 21.16 -6.76 -13.84
CA VAL A 102 22.62 -6.68 -13.77
C VAL A 102 23.18 -7.14 -15.13
N THR A 103 23.84 -6.25 -15.86
CA THR A 103 24.46 -6.56 -17.17
C THR A 103 25.91 -7.00 -16.96
N HIS A 104 26.13 -8.27 -16.59
CA HIS A 104 27.45 -8.89 -16.65
C HIS A 104 27.36 -10.21 -17.43
N ALA A 105 28.43 -10.53 -18.17
CA ALA A 105 28.54 -11.65 -19.12
C ALA A 105 28.47 -13.06 -18.51
N GLY A 106 27.98 -13.21 -17.28
CA GLY A 106 27.81 -14.48 -16.60
C GLY A 106 26.67 -14.42 -15.59
N SER A 107 25.44 -14.64 -16.05
CA SER A 107 24.20 -14.74 -15.24
C SER A 107 24.25 -15.85 -14.17
N HIS A 108 25.27 -16.71 -14.21
CA HIS A 108 25.46 -17.82 -13.28
C HIS A 108 26.55 -17.56 -12.21
N THR A 109 27.18 -16.38 -12.20
CA THR A 109 28.21 -16.04 -11.21
C THR A 109 27.61 -15.74 -9.84
N ALA A 110 28.34 -16.05 -8.77
CA ALA A 110 27.95 -15.72 -7.40
C ALA A 110 27.70 -14.20 -7.23
N THR A 111 28.55 -13.39 -7.85
CA THR A 111 28.45 -11.92 -7.86
C THR A 111 27.16 -11.42 -8.50
N TYR A 112 26.71 -12.01 -9.62
CA TYR A 112 25.43 -11.65 -10.24
C TYR A 112 24.24 -11.90 -9.31
N ARG A 113 24.23 -13.06 -8.64
CA ARG A 113 23.15 -13.43 -7.69
C ARG A 113 23.13 -12.50 -6.49
N GLU A 114 24.29 -12.16 -5.95
CA GLU A 114 24.43 -11.24 -4.82
C GLU A 114 23.94 -9.83 -5.17
N GLN A 115 24.40 -9.26 -6.29
CA GLN A 115 23.96 -7.94 -6.74
C GLN A 115 22.46 -7.89 -7.02
N THR A 116 21.91 -8.94 -7.66
CA THR A 116 20.46 -9.04 -7.90
C THR A 116 19.68 -9.10 -6.58
N ARG A 117 20.15 -9.90 -5.61
CA ARG A 117 19.54 -9.99 -4.28
C ARG A 117 19.59 -8.65 -3.55
N ALA A 118 20.71 -7.93 -3.61
CA ALA A 118 20.86 -6.62 -2.98
C ALA A 118 19.90 -5.58 -3.59
N ARG A 119 19.76 -5.54 -4.92
CA ARG A 119 18.79 -4.66 -5.60
C ARG A 119 17.34 -5.01 -5.27
N ARG A 120 17.03 -6.31 -5.21
CA ARG A 120 15.70 -6.81 -4.80
C ARG A 120 15.37 -6.38 -3.38
N GLU A 121 16.32 -6.52 -2.45
CA GLU A 121 16.19 -6.09 -1.06
C GLU A 121 15.96 -4.59 -0.97
N LYS A 122 16.79 -3.80 -1.66
CA LYS A 122 16.68 -2.33 -1.69
C LYS A 122 15.30 -1.89 -2.17
N SER A 123 14.76 -2.50 -3.22
CA SER A 123 13.41 -2.21 -3.72
C SER A 123 12.34 -2.42 -2.64
N VAL A 124 12.37 -3.56 -1.95
CA VAL A 124 11.40 -3.86 -0.88
C VAL A 124 11.53 -2.87 0.29
N VAL A 125 12.77 -2.56 0.68
CA VAL A 125 13.08 -1.61 1.75
C VAL A 125 12.56 -0.21 1.42
N VAL A 126 12.79 0.29 0.20
CA VAL A 126 12.24 1.58 -0.25
C VAL A 126 10.71 1.54 -0.22
N GLY A 127 10.11 0.47 -0.72
CA GLY A 127 8.66 0.28 -0.70
C GLY A 127 8.07 0.34 0.71
N LEU A 128 8.63 -0.43 1.65
CA LEU A 128 8.21 -0.42 3.06
C LEU A 128 8.37 0.95 3.72
N TYR A 129 9.44 1.68 3.39
CA TYR A 129 9.63 3.04 3.90
C TYR A 129 8.49 3.96 3.48
N ASN A 130 8.04 3.87 2.22
CA ASN A 130 6.90 4.66 1.73
C ASN A 130 5.58 4.25 2.41
N VAL A 131 5.39 2.98 2.71
CA VAL A 131 4.24 2.52 3.52
C VAL A 131 4.27 3.17 4.90
N ILE A 132 5.41 3.14 5.60
CA ILE A 132 5.54 3.78 6.92
C ILE A 132 5.26 5.29 6.83
N ALA A 133 5.81 5.98 5.82
CA ALA A 133 5.56 7.40 5.63
C ALA A 133 4.07 7.70 5.43
N SER A 134 3.38 6.85 4.66
CA SER A 134 1.94 6.96 4.41
C SER A 134 1.11 6.71 5.67
N LEU A 135 1.43 5.66 6.44
CA LEU A 135 0.76 5.36 7.72
C LEU A 135 0.97 6.46 8.76
N ARG A 136 2.17 7.06 8.81
CA ARG A 136 2.44 8.22 9.68
C ARG A 136 1.63 9.45 9.26
N ALA A 137 1.49 9.72 7.97
CA ALA A 137 0.65 10.80 7.48
C ALA A 137 -0.83 10.57 7.86
N GLN A 138 -1.31 9.34 7.73
CA GLN A 138 -2.66 8.95 8.13
C GLN A 138 -2.90 9.10 9.65
N TRP A 139 -1.88 8.81 10.47
CA TRP A 139 -1.95 9.06 11.91
C TRP A 139 -2.14 10.55 12.22
N VAL A 140 -1.41 11.42 11.53
CA VAL A 140 -1.59 12.88 11.67
C VAL A 140 -3.00 13.28 11.22
N LEU A 141 -3.48 12.75 10.09
CA LEU A 141 -4.84 13.04 9.62
C LEU A 141 -5.92 12.59 10.63
N LYS A 142 -5.74 11.46 11.30
CA LYS A 142 -6.66 11.00 12.36
C LYS A 142 -6.69 11.96 13.56
N GLN A 143 -5.60 12.64 13.87
CA GLN A 143 -5.58 13.66 14.91
C GLN A 143 -6.29 14.94 14.49
N LEU A 144 -6.18 15.32 13.20
CA LEU A 144 -6.82 16.51 12.66
C LEU A 144 -8.32 16.31 12.40
N ASN A 145 -8.71 15.09 12.02
CA ASN A 145 -10.09 14.70 11.78
C ASN A 145 -10.40 13.41 12.57
N PRO A 146 -11.05 13.52 13.74
CA PRO A 146 -11.37 12.36 14.57
C PRO A 146 -12.26 11.31 13.88
N ALA A 147 -13.05 11.71 12.88
CA ALA A 147 -13.89 10.80 12.09
C ALA A 147 -13.11 10.08 10.97
N TYR A 148 -11.83 10.41 10.76
CA TYR A 148 -11.01 9.77 9.73
C TYR A 148 -10.67 8.33 10.10
N ALA A 149 -10.99 7.41 9.18
CA ALA A 149 -10.79 5.97 9.34
C ALA A 149 -9.64 5.47 8.43
N PRO A 150 -8.37 5.59 8.87
CA PRO A 150 -7.19 5.48 8.00
C PRO A 150 -7.04 4.12 7.32
N LEU A 151 -7.36 3.04 8.02
CA LEU A 151 -7.16 1.66 7.55
C LEU A 151 -8.37 1.08 6.80
N MET A 152 -9.50 1.78 6.77
CA MET A 152 -10.71 1.32 6.08
C MET A 152 -10.50 1.01 4.58
N PRO A 153 -9.78 1.83 3.80
CA PRO A 153 -9.63 1.59 2.36
C PRO A 153 -9.01 0.23 2.00
N TRP A 154 -8.24 -0.37 2.91
CA TRP A 154 -7.56 -1.66 2.72
C TRP A 154 -8.23 -2.83 3.45
N LEU A 155 -9.42 -2.65 4.03
CA LEU A 155 -10.22 -3.75 4.54
C LEU A 155 -10.75 -4.62 3.40
N LEU A 156 -10.90 -5.91 3.65
CA LEU A 156 -11.45 -6.90 2.73
C LEU A 156 -12.98 -6.87 2.82
N ALA A 157 -13.64 -6.67 1.69
CA ALA A 157 -15.10 -6.52 1.64
C ALA A 157 -15.85 -7.84 1.41
N ASP A 158 -15.27 -8.81 0.68
CA ASP A 158 -15.86 -10.13 0.38
C ASP A 158 -14.76 -11.13 -0.05
N GLY A 159 -13.87 -11.52 0.87
CA GLY A 159 -12.79 -12.49 0.58
C GLY A 159 -11.49 -11.83 0.11
N ASP A 160 -11.33 -11.60 -1.19
CA ASP A 160 -10.01 -11.31 -1.79
C ASP A 160 -9.78 -9.88 -2.29
N HIS A 161 -10.83 -9.05 -2.28
CA HIS A 161 -10.74 -7.66 -2.71
C HIS A 161 -10.86 -6.70 -1.53
N THR A 162 -9.96 -5.73 -1.51
CA THR A 162 -10.07 -4.57 -0.63
C THR A 162 -11.25 -3.70 -1.03
N ILE A 163 -11.75 -2.89 -0.08
CA ILE A 163 -12.77 -1.87 -0.35
C ILE A 163 -12.32 -1.00 -1.54
N THR A 164 -11.08 -0.51 -1.56
CA THR A 164 -10.58 0.32 -2.68
C THR A 164 -10.59 -0.40 -4.02
N GLU A 165 -10.21 -1.69 -4.06
CA GLU A 165 -10.24 -2.50 -5.29
C GLU A 165 -11.67 -2.67 -5.79
N ARG A 166 -12.63 -2.96 -4.89
CA ARG A 166 -14.04 -3.05 -5.28
C ARG A 166 -14.54 -1.75 -5.88
N PHE A 167 -14.17 -0.63 -5.26
CA PHE A 167 -14.54 0.67 -5.77
C PHE A 167 -13.96 0.89 -7.17
N THR A 168 -12.67 0.61 -7.37
CA THR A 168 -12.02 0.73 -8.69
C THR A 168 -12.65 -0.18 -9.75
N MET A 169 -12.93 -1.44 -9.41
CA MET A 169 -13.52 -2.44 -10.30
C MET A 169 -14.97 -2.12 -10.67
N ALA A 170 -15.73 -1.47 -9.79
CA ALA A 170 -17.10 -1.05 -10.06
C ALA A 170 -17.20 0.18 -10.99
N GLY A 171 -16.10 0.62 -11.62
CA GLY A 171 -16.11 1.72 -12.60
C GLY A 171 -16.32 3.10 -11.98
N LEU A 172 -15.97 3.23 -10.70
CA LEU A 172 -16.33 4.36 -9.85
C LEU A 172 -15.56 5.67 -10.09
N GLY A 173 -14.92 5.82 -11.25
CA GLY A 173 -14.81 7.14 -11.86
C GLY A 173 -16.18 7.81 -12.07
N GLN A 174 -17.28 7.04 -11.94
CA GLN A 174 -18.67 7.49 -11.98
C GLN A 174 -19.52 7.02 -10.78
N ILE A 175 -19.03 7.04 -9.53
CA ILE A 175 -19.96 6.96 -8.38
C ILE A 175 -20.74 8.26 -8.34
N GLN A 176 -22.04 8.20 -8.63
CA GLN A 176 -22.96 9.04 -7.90
C GLN A 176 -23.01 8.50 -6.48
N LEU A 177 -22.36 9.22 -5.56
CA LEU A 177 -22.58 9.05 -4.13
C LEU A 177 -24.10 8.90 -3.93
N PRO A 178 -24.58 7.92 -3.15
CA PRO A 178 -26.00 7.83 -2.84
C PRO A 178 -26.44 9.19 -2.32
N GLU A 179 -27.50 9.75 -2.90
CA GLU A 179 -28.03 11.02 -2.43
C GLU A 179 -28.22 10.92 -0.91
N PRO A 180 -27.78 11.92 -0.14
CA PRO A 180 -27.94 11.89 1.30
C PRO A 180 -29.42 11.61 1.59
N ARG A 181 -29.70 10.54 2.34
CA ARG A 181 -31.06 10.22 2.74
C ARG A 181 -31.61 11.46 3.46
N GLU A 182 -32.66 12.06 2.91
CA GLU A 182 -33.41 13.07 3.64
C GLU A 182 -33.86 12.46 4.97
N GLY A 183 -33.22 12.89 6.06
CA GLY A 183 -33.54 12.46 7.43
C GLY A 183 -32.74 11.28 8.00
N GLY A 184 -31.63 10.84 7.40
CA GLY A 184 -30.76 9.82 7.99
C GLY A 184 -29.58 10.43 8.77
N GLU A 185 -29.53 10.21 10.09
CA GLU A 185 -28.37 10.50 10.94
C GLU A 185 -27.18 9.58 10.59
N ASP A 186 -26.55 9.78 9.42
CA ASP A 186 -25.33 9.06 9.03
C ASP A 186 -24.14 10.01 8.98
N ALA A 187 -23.77 10.52 10.16
CA ALA A 187 -22.41 10.90 10.50
C ALA A 187 -22.34 10.92 12.03
N LEU A 188 -21.30 10.32 12.61
CA LEU A 188 -20.87 10.70 13.95
C LEU A 188 -20.40 12.15 13.88
N THR A 189 -21.36 13.08 13.96
CA THR A 189 -21.12 14.50 14.18
C THR A 189 -20.57 14.64 15.59
N GLY A 190 -19.26 14.77 15.72
CA GLY A 190 -18.72 15.45 16.89
C GLY A 190 -19.38 16.83 16.98
N GLU A 191 -19.78 17.26 18.17
CA GLU A 191 -20.32 18.60 18.38
C GLU A 191 -19.27 19.65 17.97
N PHE A 192 -19.35 20.14 16.73
CA PHE A 192 -18.65 21.34 16.33
C PHE A 192 -19.36 22.52 17.00
N LYS A 193 -18.83 22.95 18.15
CA LYS A 193 -19.23 24.23 18.73
C LYS A 193 -18.43 25.32 18.05
N GLU A 194 -19.11 26.07 17.19
CA GLU A 194 -18.63 27.36 16.71
C GLU A 194 -18.44 28.26 17.94
N VAL A 195 -17.22 28.73 18.15
CA VAL A 195 -16.91 29.72 19.18
C VAL A 195 -16.79 31.05 18.44
N GLU A 196 -17.75 31.95 18.66
CA GLU A 196 -17.64 33.36 18.25
C GLU A 196 -16.56 34.10 19.06
#